data_AF-A0A6I3X5D8-F1
#
_entry.id   AF-A0A6I3X5D8-F1
#
_cell.length_a   1.000
_cell.length_b   1.000
_cell.length_c   1.000
_cell.angle_alpha   90.00
_cell.angle_beta   90.00
_cell.angle_gamma   90.00
#
_symmetry.space_group_name_H-M   'P 1'
#
loop_
_entity.id
_entity.type
_entity.pdbx_description
1 polymer ?
#
loop_
_entity_poly.entity_id
_entity_poly.type
_entity_poly.pdbx_seq_one_letter_code
_entity_poly.pdbx_strand_id
1 'polypeptide(L)' 'MKINDEDVIQALTQKGIPLSSWLALGSHLVGYIDESGRLMAQVFEDDALAAAASKLLQKRGQTLQANVSDKLG' A
#
# COMPACT_ATOMS: atom_id res chain seq x y z
N MET A 1 -17.47 -2.66 12.55
CA MET A 1 -17.75 -2.33 11.14
C MET A 1 -16.74 -3.10 10.29
N LYS A 2 -17.15 -3.89 9.30
CA LYS A 2 -16.21 -4.59 8.41
C LYS A 2 -15.96 -3.69 7.21
N ILE A 3 -14.73 -3.19 7.04
CA ILE A 3 -14.31 -2.49 5.83
C ILE A 3 -14.22 -3.54 4.72
N ASN A 4 -14.91 -3.32 3.60
CA ASN A 4 -14.86 -4.23 2.46
C ASN A 4 -13.74 -3.84 1.49
N ASP A 5 -13.41 -4.73 0.54
CA ASP A 5 -12.33 -4.48 -0.42
C ASP A 5 -12.66 -3.31 -1.38
N GLU A 6 -13.94 -2.99 -1.64
CA GLU A 6 -14.35 -1.87 -2.50
C GLU A 6 -14.12 -0.51 -1.81
N ASP A 7 -14.44 -0.38 -0.52
CA ASP A 7 -14.20 0.81 0.29
C ASP A 7 -12.69 1.13 0.32
N VAL A 8 -11.86 0.10 0.46
CA VAL A 8 -10.39 0.22 0.42
C VAL A 8 -9.91 0.69 -0.95
N ILE A 9 -10.43 0.11 -2.03
CA ILE A 9 -10.07 0.50 -3.40
C ILE A 9 -10.47 1.96 -3.66
N GLN A 10 -11.65 2.36 -3.23
CA GLN A 10 -12.11 3.73 -3.35
C GLN A 10 -11.20 4.70 -2.59
N ALA A 11 -10.83 4.36 -1.34
CA ALA A 11 -9.92 5.17 -0.54
C ALA A 11 -8.52 5.33 -1.19
N LEU A 12 -7.98 4.26 -1.78
CA LEU A 12 -6.68 4.29 -2.48
C LEU A 12 -6.74 5.09 -3.79
N THR A 13 -7.86 5.02 -4.53
CA THR A 13 -7.99 5.66 -5.84
C THR A 13 -8.57 7.07 -5.79
N GLN A 14 -9.08 7.52 -4.64
CA GLN A 14 -9.69 8.86 -4.47
C GLN A 14 -8.79 10.02 -4.92
N LYS A 15 -7.47 9.85 -4.84
CA LYS A 15 -6.47 10.87 -5.26
C LYS A 15 -6.11 10.80 -6.75
N GLY A 16 -6.84 10.01 -7.54
CA GLY A 16 -6.55 9.78 -8.95
C GLY A 16 -5.34 8.85 -9.20
N ILE A 17 -4.82 8.22 -8.14
CA ILE A 17 -3.70 7.28 -8.25
C ILE A 17 -4.25 5.91 -8.62
N PRO A 18 -3.81 5.31 -9.74
CA PRO A 18 -4.32 4.02 -10.16
C PRO A 18 -3.92 2.94 -9.14
N LEU A 19 -4.84 2.01 -8.89
CA LEU A 19 -4.65 0.94 -7.91
C LEU A 19 -3.39 0.09 -8.17
N SER A 20 -2.96 -0.03 -9.42
CA SER A 20 -1.74 -0.73 -9.83
C SER A 20 -0.44 -0.08 -9.32
N SER A 21 -0.47 1.22 -9.04
CA SER A 21 0.70 1.95 -8.53
C SER A 21 0.89 1.79 -7.03
N TRP A 22 -0.11 1.27 -6.32
CA TRP A 22 -0.06 1.08 -4.87
C TRP A 22 0.70 -0.19 -4.47
N LEU A 23 1.35 -0.12 -3.31
CA LEU A 23 2.21 -1.15 -2.75
C LEU A 23 2.01 -1.24 -1.22
N ALA A 24 1.94 -2.44 -0.69
CA ALA A 24 2.09 -2.68 0.74
C ALA A 24 3.58 -2.57 1.12
N LEU A 25 3.88 -1.74 2.12
CA LEU A 25 5.25 -1.49 2.60
C LEU A 25 5.58 -2.30 3.87
N GLY A 26 4.60 -3.02 4.43
CA GLY A 26 4.71 -3.77 5.68
C GLY A 26 4.16 -2.99 6.88
N SER A 27 3.89 -3.68 7.99
CA SER A 27 3.41 -3.05 9.24
C SER A 27 2.19 -2.12 9.07
N HIS A 28 1.24 -2.52 8.22
CA HIS A 28 0.03 -1.73 7.85
C HIS A 28 0.32 -0.42 7.10
N LEU A 29 1.55 -0.18 6.66
CA LEU A 29 1.90 0.93 5.79
C LEU A 29 1.65 0.57 4.33
N VAL A 30 1.19 1.57 3.60
CA VAL A 30 1.05 1.51 2.15
C VAL A 30 1.75 2.71 1.52
N GLY A 31 2.10 2.56 0.26
CA GLY A 31 2.62 3.64 -0.55
C GLY A 31 2.24 3.45 -2.01
N TYR A 32 2.63 4.39 -2.85
CA TYR A 32 2.46 4.31 -4.29
C TYR A 32 3.68 4.86 -5.01
N ILE A 33 3.87 4.42 -6.25
CA ILE A 33 4.87 5.01 -7.14
C ILE A 33 4.24 6.20 -7.89
N ASP A 34 4.83 7.38 -7.75
CA ASP A 34 4.39 8.58 -8.46
C ASP A 34 4.82 8.58 -9.95
N GLU A 35 4.41 9.60 -10.69
CA GLU A 35 4.75 9.76 -12.12
C GLU A 35 6.25 9.92 -12.38
N SER A 36 7.02 10.34 -11.36
CA SER A 36 8.48 10.46 -11.40
C SER A 36 9.19 9.17 -11.01
N GLY A 37 8.47 8.09 -10.76
CA GLY A 37 9.03 6.81 -10.32
C GLY A 37 9.44 6.77 -8.85
N ARG A 38 8.99 7.73 -8.04
CA ARG A 38 9.35 7.84 -6.62
C ARG A 38 8.35 7.09 -5.75
N LEU A 39 8.85 6.40 -4.73
CA LEU A 39 8.00 5.79 -3.71
C LEU A 39 7.48 6.85 -2.75
N MET A 40 6.17 7.01 -2.70
CA MET A 40 5.45 7.89 -1.80
C MET A 40 4.72 7.07 -0.76
N ALA A 41 4.95 7.33 0.53
CA ALA A 41 4.19 6.71 1.60
C ALA A 41 2.84 7.42 1.77
N GLN A 42 1.78 6.65 2.02
CA GLN A 42 0.48 7.18 2.41
C GLN A 42 0.17 6.73 3.84
N VAL A 43 -0.03 7.71 4.71
CA VAL A 43 -0.52 7.49 6.07
C VAL A 43 -2.04 7.62 6.06
N PHE A 44 -2.73 6.64 6.63
CA PHE A 44 -4.16 6.73 6.90
C PHE A 44 -4.35 7.05 8.38
N GLU A 45 -5.32 7.90 8.70
CA GLU A 45 -5.69 8.23 10.09
C GLU A 45 -6.45 7.07 10.75
N ASP A 46 -7.15 6.26 9.95
CA ASP A 46 -7.86 5.07 10.41
C ASP A 46 -6.95 3.83 10.30
N ASP A 47 -6.50 3.31 11.44
CA ASP A 47 -5.66 2.12 11.54
C ASP A 47 -6.32 0.87 10.92
N ALA A 48 -7.66 0.75 10.99
CA ALA A 48 -8.38 -0.36 10.38
C ALA A 48 -8.36 -0.25 8.86
N LEU A 49 -8.47 0.97 8.31
CA LEU A 49 -8.32 1.21 6.87
C LEU A 49 -6.89 0.95 6.41
N ALA A 50 -5.88 1.39 7.19
CA ALA A 50 -4.46 1.12 6.90
C ALA A 50 -4.18 -0.38 6.83
N ALA A 51 -4.65 -1.13 7.83
CA ALA A 51 -4.52 -2.59 7.87
C ALA A 51 -5.26 -3.28 6.71
N ALA A 52 -6.48 -2.83 6.40
CA ALA A 52 -7.26 -3.37 5.28
C ALA A 52 -6.60 -3.12 3.92
N ALA A 53 -6.07 -1.90 3.70
CA ALA A 53 -5.34 -1.52 2.50
C ALA A 53 -4.06 -2.34 2.32
N SER A 54 -3.24 -2.43 3.36
CA SER A 54 -2.03 -3.26 3.34
C SER A 54 -2.37 -4.72 3.02
N LYS A 55 -3.43 -5.27 3.64
CA LYS A 55 -3.85 -6.65 3.39
C LYS A 55 -4.38 -6.87 1.97
N LEU A 56 -5.14 -5.92 1.43
CA LEU A 56 -5.63 -5.97 0.05
C LEU A 56 -4.48 -5.98 -0.96
N LEU A 57 -3.49 -5.12 -0.78
CA LEU A 57 -2.32 -5.04 -1.65
C LEU A 57 -1.45 -6.31 -1.55
N GLN A 58 -1.29 -6.87 -0.36
CA GLN A 58 -0.64 -8.17 -0.17
C GLN A 58 -1.36 -9.32 -0.90
N LYS A 59 -2.69 -9.41 -0.79
CA LYS A 59 -3.49 -10.41 -1.52
C LYS A 59 -3.30 -10.31 -3.04
N ARG A 60 -3.05 -9.10 -3.55
CA ARG A 60 -2.79 -8.82 -4.97
C ARG A 60 -1.34 -9.04 -5.40
N GLY A 61 -0.45 -9.42 -4.48
CA GLY A 61 0.99 -9.54 -4.74
C GLY A 61 1.71 -8.19 -4.89
N GLN A 62 1.04 -7.07 -4.59
CA GLN A 62 1.59 -5.71 -4.65
C GLN A 62 2.31 -5.40 -3.34
N THR A 63 3.37 -6.14 -3.04
CA THR A 63 4.16 -5.96 -1.81
C THR A 63 5.56 -5.54 -2.16
N LEU A 64 6.00 -4.41 -1.59
CA LEU A 64 7.40 -4.03 -1.60
C LEU A 64 8.07 -4.70 -0.40
N GLN A 65 8.68 -5.86 -0.60
CA GLN A 65 9.57 -6.41 0.41
C GLN A 65 10.84 -5.56 0.42
N ALA A 66 11.15 -4.96 1.55
CA ALA A 66 12.51 -4.51 1.82
C ALA A 66 13.38 -5.76 1.85
N ASN A 67 13.93 -6.14 0.69
CA ASN A 67 15.01 -7.12 0.64
C ASN A 67 16.18 -6.50 1.40
N VAL A 68 16.29 -6.80 2.69
CA VAL A 68 17.53 -6.69 3.43
C VAL A 68 18.43 -7.82 2.95
N SER A 69 18.88 -7.73 1.71
CA SER A 69 20.06 -8.44 1.23
C SER A 69 21.23 -7.49 1.33
N ASP A 70 21.54 -7.07 2.56
CA ASP A 70 22.90 -6.70 2.91
C ASP A 70 23.69 -8.01 2.92
N LYS A 71 24.14 -8.43 1.74
CA LYS A 71 25.30 -9.31 1.63
C LYS A 71 26.50 -8.50 2.14
N LEU A 72 26.68 -8.46 3.46
CA LEU A 72 27.98 -8.16 4.03
C LEU A 72 28.84 -9.42 3.86
N GLY A 73 29.66 -9.37 2.81
CA GLY A 73 30.87 -10.19 2.70
C GLY A 73 31.98 -9.65 3.60
#